data_AF-A0A7K4I708-F1
#
_entry.id   AF-A0A7K4I708-F1
#
_cell.length_a   1.000
_cell.length_b   1.000
_cell.length_c   1.000
_cell.angle_alpha   90.00
_cell.angle_beta   90.00
_cell.angle_gamma   90.00
#
_symmetry.space_group_name_H-M   'P 1'
#
loop_
_entity.id
_entity.type
_entity.pdbx_description
1 polymer ?
#
loop_
_entity_poly.entity_id
_entity_poly.type
_entity_poly.pdbx_seq_one_letter_code
_entity_poly.pdbx_strand_id
1 'polypeptide(L)'
;MAEKGTVLIGRKPAMSYVLAIITGMSSGDSKEITLKARGRAITTAVDVAEIVRNRFLKDLKISKISIGTEEIPPREGENRARMVSTMEITLSK
;
A
#
# COMPACT_ATOMS: atom_id res chain seq x y z
N MET A 1 5.52 12.98 7.54
CA MET A 1 4.83 13.61 6.40
C MET A 1 4.38 12.51 5.48
N ALA A 2 3.08 12.31 5.26
CA ALA A 2 2.64 11.40 4.20
C ALA A 2 3.06 12.03 2.87
N GLU A 3 4.01 11.43 2.16
CA GLU A 3 4.32 11.83 0.79
C GLU A 3 3.02 11.79 -0.02
N LYS A 4 2.74 12.87 -0.76
CA LYS A 4 1.61 12.92 -1.68
C LYS A 4 1.61 11.65 -2.54
N GLY A 5 0.48 10.96 -2.61
CA GLY A 5 0.35 9.70 -3.34
C GLY A 5 0.72 8.44 -2.55
N THR A 6 1.05 8.49 -1.26
CA THR A 6 1.29 7.26 -0.47
C THR A 6 0.07 6.82 0.34
N VAL A 7 -0.30 5.54 0.24
CA VAL A 7 -1.36 4.90 1.04
C VAL A 7 -0.77 3.80 1.90
N LEU A 8 -0.88 3.94 3.23
CA LEU A 8 -0.42 2.93 4.19
C LEU A 8 -1.51 1.88 4.42
N ILE A 9 -1.22 0.64 4.02
CA ILE A 9 -2.12 -0.51 4.17
C ILE A 9 -1.90 -1.17 5.51
N GLY A 10 -3.00 -1.41 6.23
CA GLY A 10 -3.02 -1.95 7.57
C GLY A 10 -4.21 -2.88 7.77
N ARG A 11 -4.95 -2.68 8.87
CA ARG A 11 -6.06 -3.57 9.27
C ARG A 11 -7.45 -3.07 8.89
N LYS A 12 -7.57 -1.94 8.18
CA LYS A 12 -8.89 -1.48 7.72
C LYS A 12 -9.40 -2.42 6.62
N PRO A 13 -10.72 -2.51 6.39
CA PRO A 13 -11.25 -3.25 5.25
C PRO A 13 -10.66 -2.77 3.92
N ALA A 14 -10.41 -3.70 2.98
CA ALA A 14 -9.79 -3.39 1.68
C ALA A 14 -10.49 -2.23 0.95
N MET A 15 -11.82 -2.22 0.96
CA MET A 15 -12.62 -1.17 0.31
C MET A 15 -12.38 0.24 0.85
N SER A 16 -12.00 0.38 2.12
CA SER A 16 -11.64 1.70 2.68
C SER A 16 -10.40 2.28 2.01
N TYR A 17 -9.42 1.43 1.67
CA TYR A 17 -8.22 1.86 0.94
C TYR A 17 -8.53 2.11 -0.53
N VAL A 18 -9.33 1.24 -1.16
CA VAL A 18 -9.80 1.41 -2.55
C VAL A 18 -10.48 2.76 -2.74
N LEU A 19 -11.38 3.14 -1.83
CA LEU A 19 -12.07 4.43 -1.89
C LEU A 19 -11.09 5.60 -1.78
N ALA A 20 -10.15 5.54 -0.83
CA ALA A 20 -9.13 6.59 -0.68
C ALA A 20 -8.29 6.78 -1.94
N ILE A 21 -7.92 5.69 -2.62
CA ILE A 21 -7.18 5.71 -3.89
C ILE A 21 -8.02 6.36 -4.99
N ILE A 22 -9.27 5.94 -5.17
CA ILE A 22 -10.17 6.50 -6.18
C ILE A 22 -10.38 8.00 -5.96
N THR A 23 -10.65 8.42 -4.72
CA THR A 23 -10.80 9.83 -4.38
C THR A 23 -9.51 10.59 -4.68
N GLY A 24 -8.35 10.10 -4.23
CA GLY A 24 -7.07 10.78 -4.44
C GLY A 24 -6.68 10.92 -5.92
N MET A 25 -6.98 9.93 -6.75
CA MET A 25 -6.72 10.01 -8.20
C MET A 25 -7.73 10.90 -8.94
N SER A 26 -8.98 10.95 -8.48
CA SER A 26 -10.03 11.75 -9.11
C SER A 26 -9.88 13.24 -8.82
N SER A 27 -9.29 13.61 -7.67
CA SER A 27 -8.99 15.00 -7.31
C SER A 27 -7.90 15.65 -8.16
N GLY A 28 -7.22 14.88 -9.02
CA GLY A 28 -6.07 15.36 -9.80
C GLY A 28 -4.78 15.54 -8.97
N ASP A 29 -4.81 15.16 -7.69
CA ASP A 29 -3.74 15.41 -6.72
C ASP A 29 -2.51 14.49 -6.92
N SER A 30 -2.64 13.39 -7.67
CA SER A 30 -1.55 12.43 -7.85
C SER A 30 -1.69 11.63 -9.15
N LYS A 31 -0.67 11.70 -10.02
CA LYS A 31 -0.54 10.86 -11.23
C LYS A 31 -0.11 9.42 -10.90
N GLU A 32 0.44 9.25 -9.71
CA GLU A 32 1.04 8.01 -9.22
C GLU A 32 0.69 7.83 -7.75
N ILE A 33 0.34 6.60 -7.37
CA ILE A 33 0.02 6.22 -5.99
C ILE A 33 0.86 5.01 -5.59
N THR A 34 1.48 5.07 -4.42
CA THR A 34 2.24 3.96 -3.84
C THR A 34 1.51 3.39 -2.63
N LEU A 35 1.15 2.11 -2.71
CA LEU A 35 0.65 1.34 -1.58
C LEU A 35 1.82 0.77 -0.81
N LYS A 36 1.94 1.09 0.48
CA LYS A 36 2.99 0.54 1.35
C LYS A 36 2.37 -0.36 2.41
N ALA A 37 2.92 -1.56 2.55
CA ALA A 37 2.44 -2.56 3.49
C ALA A 37 3.59 -3.36 4.10
N ARG A 38 3.32 -3.97 5.25
CA ARG A 38 4.27 -4.87 5.91
C ARG A 38 3.59 -6.04 6.60
N GLY A 39 4.29 -7.17 6.66
CA GLY A 39 3.79 -8.41 7.24
C GLY A 39 2.44 -8.83 6.63
N ARG A 40 1.48 -9.20 7.47
CA ARG A 40 0.16 -9.70 7.02
C ARG A 40 -0.65 -8.71 6.17
N ALA A 41 -0.36 -7.41 6.25
CA ALA A 41 -1.04 -6.40 5.45
C ALA A 41 -0.64 -6.44 3.95
N ILE A 42 0.41 -7.18 3.59
CA ILE A 42 0.86 -7.35 2.20
C ILE A 42 -0.26 -7.96 1.34
N THR A 43 -0.95 -8.99 1.84
CA THR A 43 -2.09 -9.59 1.12
C THR A 43 -3.15 -8.54 0.79
N THR A 44 -3.52 -7.71 1.78
CA THR A 44 -4.49 -6.63 1.58
C THR A 44 -3.99 -5.58 0.57
N ALA A 45 -2.70 -5.30 0.53
CA ALA A 45 -2.15 -4.34 -0.45
C ALA A 45 -2.29 -4.85 -1.89
N VAL A 46 -2.05 -6.14 -2.10
CA VAL A 46 -2.24 -6.80 -3.40
C VAL A 46 -3.72 -6.81 -3.77
N ASP A 47 -4.61 -7.19 -2.84
CA ASP A 47 -6.06 -7.18 -3.06
C ASP A 47 -6.56 -5.77 -3.45
N VAL A 48 -6.09 -4.74 -2.74
CA VAL A 48 -6.46 -3.34 -3.02
C VAL A 48 -5.97 -2.92 -4.40
N ALA A 49 -4.72 -3.21 -4.76
CA ALA A 49 -4.18 -2.89 -6.08
C ALA A 49 -5.01 -3.54 -7.20
N GLU A 50 -5.32 -4.83 -7.08
CA GLU A 50 -6.09 -5.59 -8.06
C GLU A 50 -7.55 -5.11 -8.15
N ILE A 51 -8.20 -4.81 -7.01
CA ILE A 51 -9.57 -4.29 -7.02
C ILE A 51 -9.63 -2.94 -7.73
N VAL A 52 -8.70 -2.02 -7.45
CA VAL A 52 -8.68 -0.70 -8.07
C VAL A 52 -8.53 -0.83 -9.59
N ARG A 53 -7.48 -1.51 -10.07
CA ARG A 53 -7.20 -1.59 -11.52
C ARG A 53 -8.26 -2.39 -12.30
N ASN A 54 -8.81 -3.46 -11.72
CA ASN A 54 -9.72 -4.34 -12.46
C ASN A 54 -11.17 -3.85 -12.41
N ARG A 55 -11.57 -3.20 -11.31
CA ARG A 55 -12.99 -2.87 -11.06
C ARG A 55 -13.34 -1.39 -11.21
N PHE A 56 -12.38 -0.48 -10.98
CA PHE A 56 -12.68 0.96 -10.90
C PHE A 56 -11.88 1.81 -11.90
N LEU A 57 -10.56 1.68 -11.95
CA LEU A 57 -9.65 2.48 -12.77
C LEU A 57 -8.90 1.58 -13.75
N LYS A 58 -9.56 1.20 -14.86
CA LYS A 58 -9.05 0.22 -15.83
C LYS A 58 -7.82 0.68 -16.61
N ASP A 59 -7.57 1.98 -16.65
CA ASP A 59 -6.38 2.61 -17.21
C ASP A 59 -5.16 2.52 -16.28
N LEU A 60 -5.36 2.17 -15.01
CA LEU A 60 -4.30 2.13 -14.01
C LEU A 60 -3.38 0.91 -14.19
N LYS A 61 -2.08 1.14 -14.22
CA LYS A 61 -1.04 0.12 -14.37
C LYS A 61 -0.16 0.04 -13.13
N ILE A 62 0.37 -1.15 -12.88
CA ILE A 62 1.44 -1.34 -11.89
C ILE A 62 2.76 -0.90 -12.54
N SER A 63 3.35 0.19 -12.05
CA SER A 63 4.62 0.72 -12.56
C SER A 63 5.82 0.04 -11.90
N LYS A 64 5.73 -0.25 -10.60
CA LYS A 64 6.81 -0.85 -9.82
C LYS A 64 6.26 -1.67 -8.66
N ILE A 65 6.92 -2.79 -8.38
CA ILE A 65 6.74 -3.54 -7.13
C ILE A 65 8.12 -3.66 -6.49
N SER A 66 8.23 -3.27 -5.23
CA SER A 66 9.44 -3.43 -4.42
C SER A 66 9.11 -4.24 -3.19
N ILE A 67 10.01 -5.15 -2.81
CA ILE A 67 9.93 -5.91 -1.56
C ILE A 67 11.17 -5.64 -0.73
N GLY A 68 11.04 -5.78 0.59
CA GLY A 68 12.15 -5.56 1.49
C GLY A 68 11.92 -6.19 2.85
N THR A 69 12.81 -5.85 3.78
CA THR A 69 12.69 -6.20 5.19
C THR A 69 12.94 -4.92 6.00
N GLU A 70 12.07 -4.63 6.94
CA GLU A 70 12.19 -3.52 7.87
C GLU A 70 12.43 -4.08 9.29
N GLU A 71 13.39 -3.50 10.01
CA GLU A 71 13.62 -3.81 11.42
C GLU A 71 12.62 -3.03 12.28
N ILE A 72 11.77 -3.75 13.00
CA ILE A 72 10.81 -3.15 13.94
C ILE A 72 11.34 -3.30 15.36
N PRO A 73 11.15 -2.28 16.23
CA PRO A 73 11.50 -2.38 17.64
C PRO A 73 10.97 -3.67 18.29
N PRO A 74 11.73 -4.24 19.24
CA PRO A 74 11.28 -5.39 20.01
C PRO A 74 9.93 -5.11 20.67
N ARG A 75 9.09 -6.13 20.77
CA ARG A 75 7.91 -6.05 21.64
C ARG A 75 8.33 -6.17 23.09
N GLU A 76 7.46 -5.74 24.00
CA GLU A 76 7.64 -5.97 25.43
C GLU A 76 7.88 -7.47 25.69
N GLY A 77 9.00 -7.79 26.32
CA GLY A 77 9.45 -9.18 26.55
C GLY A 77 10.34 -9.78 25.46
N GLU A 78 10.63 -9.07 24.36
CA GLU A 78 11.59 -9.51 23.33
C GLU A 78 12.90 -8.70 23.41
N ASN A 79 14.03 -9.38 23.26
CA ASN A 79 15.37 -8.75 23.31
C ASN A 79 15.95 -8.43 21.92
N ARG A 80 15.26 -8.77 20.84
CA ARG A 80 15.76 -8.59 19.46
C ARG A 80 14.76 -7.81 18.62
N ALA A 81 15.29 -6.99 17.71
CA ALA A 81 14.49 -6.34 16.69
C ALA A 81 13.82 -7.41 15.81
N ARG A 82 12.60 -7.12 15.39
CA ARG A 82 11.79 -8.03 14.59
C ARG A 82 11.93 -7.66 13.12
N MET A 83 12.44 -8.59 12.32
CA MET A 83 12.49 -8.46 10.87
C MET A 83 11.09 -8.66 10.30
N VAL A 84 10.56 -7.66 9.59
CA VAL A 84 9.23 -7.76 8.97
C VAL A 84 9.33 -7.46 7.48
N SER A 85 8.83 -8.39 6.67
CA SER A 85 8.75 -8.20 5.22
C SER A 85 7.90 -6.98 4.88
N THR A 86 8.36 -6.19 3.91
CA THR A 86 7.67 -5.01 3.39
C THR A 86 7.37 -5.19 1.91
N MET A 87 6.33 -4.50 1.44
CA MET A 87 5.99 -4.40 0.03
C MET A 87 5.56 -2.97 -0.29
N GLU A 88 6.02 -2.47 -1.42
CA GLU A 88 5.56 -1.24 -2.05
C GLU A 88 5.04 -1.57 -3.45
N ILE A 89 3.79 -1.19 -3.73
CA ILE A 89 3.16 -1.34 -5.05
C ILE A 89 2.84 0.06 -5.56
N THR A 90 3.48 0.44 -6.66
CA THR A 90 3.25 1.73 -7.29
C THR A 90 2.33 1.59 -8.49
N LEU A 91 1.29 2.42 -8.51
CA LEU A 91 0.22 2.46 -9.49
C LEU A 91 0.26 3.79 -10.23
N SER A 92 0.28 3.78 -11.55
CA SER A 92 0.27 4.99 -12.38
C SER A 92 -0.73 4.84 -13.53
N LYS A 93 -1.26 5.97 -14.02
CA LYS A 93 -1.97 6.00 -15.31
C LYS A 93 -1.00 5.85 -16.48
#